data_AF-A0A0W0SLP3-F1
#
_entry.id   AF-A0A0W0SLP3-F1
#
_cell.length_a   1.000
_cell.length_b   1.000
_cell.length_c   1.000
_cell.angle_alpha   90.00
_cell.angle_beta   90.00
_cell.angle_gamma   90.00
#
_symmetry.space_group_name_H-M   'P 1'
#
loop_
_entity.id
_entity.type
_entity.pdbx_description
1 polymer ?
#
loop_
_entity_poly.entity_id
_entity_poly.type
_entity_poly.pdbx_seq_one_letter_code
_entity_poly.pdbx_strand_id
1 'polypeptide(L)'
;MRLISALIVALLYVGSNSSFAEKILILAPPTTGGLNCHGIYNDAAPSKSTTNIVASAKFACANKGGLRVIHGIYGDDKQPQGVLLSCVGDTSERVLFACYFPKN
;
A
#
# COMPACT_ATOMS: atom_id res chain seq x y z
N MET A 1 -10.64 -23.37 31.70
CA MET A 1 -11.36 -23.12 30.43
C MET A 1 -11.32 -21.67 29.92
N ARG A 2 -10.64 -20.70 30.58
CA ARG A 2 -10.56 -19.31 30.08
C ARG A 2 -9.33 -18.98 29.22
N LEU A 3 -8.23 -19.74 29.38
CA LEU A 3 -6.98 -19.54 28.64
C LEU A 3 -7.07 -19.98 27.16
N ILE A 4 -7.85 -21.03 26.87
CA ILE A 4 -7.99 -21.57 25.51
C ILE A 4 -8.77 -20.58 24.62
N SER A 5 -9.80 -19.93 25.18
CA SER A 5 -10.60 -18.92 24.47
C SER A 5 -9.80 -17.66 24.10
N ALA A 6 -8.89 -17.23 24.97
CA ALA A 6 -8.01 -16.08 24.68
C ALA A 6 -7.01 -16.39 23.56
N LEU A 7 -6.50 -17.63 23.50
CA LEU A 7 -5.58 -18.06 22.45
C LEU A 7 -6.26 -18.09 21.07
N ILE A 8 -7.51 -18.56 21.00
CA ILE A 8 -8.28 -18.63 19.75
C ILE A 8 -8.64 -17.23 19.24
N VAL A 9 -9.01 -16.30 20.13
CA VAL A 9 -9.28 -14.90 19.74
C VAL A 9 -8.02 -14.18 19.25
N ALA A 10 -6.86 -14.46 19.87
CA ALA A 10 -5.58 -13.94 19.39
C ALA A 10 -5.19 -14.52 18.02
N LEU A 11 -5.39 -15.83 17.79
CA LEU A 11 -5.14 -16.48 16.50
C LEU A 11 -6.05 -15.95 15.39
N LEU A 12 -7.31 -15.61 15.68
CA LEU A 12 -8.24 -15.00 14.73
C LEU A 12 -7.85 -13.56 14.37
N TYR A 13 -7.23 -12.81 15.29
CA TYR A 13 -6.76 -11.45 15.02
C TYR A 13 -5.51 -11.39 14.13
N VAL A 14 -4.74 -12.47 14.07
CA VAL A 14 -3.52 -12.59 13.24
C VAL A 14 -3.86 -13.03 11.80
N GLY A 15 -5.07 -13.56 11.55
CA GLY A 15 -5.42 -14.28 10.33
C GLY A 15 -5.80 -13.47 9.09
N SER A 16 -5.77 -12.13 9.10
CA SER A 16 -6.33 -11.33 7.98
C SER A 16 -5.45 -10.19 7.46
N ASN A 17 -4.16 -10.16 7.80
CA ASN A 17 -3.25 -9.17 7.22
C ASN A 17 -2.63 -9.74 5.95
N SER A 18 -3.30 -9.54 4.82
CA SER A 18 -2.68 -9.78 3.50
C SER A 18 -1.37 -8.99 3.44
N SER A 19 -0.25 -9.69 3.31
CA SER A 19 1.08 -9.11 3.14
C SER A 19 1.33 -8.95 1.64
N PHE A 20 1.74 -7.75 1.20
CA PHE A 20 1.99 -7.47 -0.20
C PHE A 20 3.49 -7.57 -0.52
N ALA A 21 3.80 -8.06 -1.73
CA ALA A 21 5.11 -8.42 -2.21
C ALA A 21 5.96 -7.21 -2.65
N GLU A 22 7.27 -7.42 -2.66
CA GLU A 22 8.28 -6.52 -3.25
C GLU A 22 8.25 -6.49 -4.78
N LYS A 23 7.48 -7.37 -5.44
CA LYS A 23 7.34 -7.37 -6.91
C LYS A 23 6.53 -6.16 -7.36
N ILE A 24 7.19 -5.01 -7.35
CA ILE A 24 6.63 -3.71 -7.60
C ILE A 24 6.60 -3.46 -9.10
N LEU A 25 5.43 -3.19 -9.65
CA LEU A 25 5.31 -2.71 -11.01
C LEU A 25 5.20 -1.19 -11.00
N ILE A 26 6.12 -0.53 -11.70
CA ILE A 26 6.10 0.91 -11.94
C ILE A 26 5.19 1.13 -13.15
N LEU A 27 4.06 1.82 -12.95
CA LEU A 27 3.02 1.99 -13.98
C LEU A 27 3.10 3.34 -14.70
N ALA A 28 3.85 4.29 -14.15
CA ALA A 28 4.14 5.59 -14.76
C ALA A 28 5.66 5.81 -14.71
N PRO A 29 6.27 6.49 -15.71
CA PRO A 29 7.70 6.72 -15.75
C PRO A 29 8.18 7.37 -14.43
N PRO A 30 9.34 6.94 -13.89
CA PRO A 30 9.84 7.49 -12.64
C PRO A 30 10.00 8.99 -12.76
N THR A 31 9.37 9.75 -11.87
CA THR A 31 9.58 11.20 -11.80
C THR A 31 11.04 11.46 -11.46
N THR A 32 11.72 12.28 -12.26
CA THR A 32 13.00 12.87 -11.89
C THR A 32 12.83 13.63 -10.58
N GLY A 33 13.44 13.15 -9.49
CA GLY A 33 13.46 13.86 -8.20
C GLY A 33 12.67 13.28 -7.03
N GLY A 34 12.23 12.01 -7.05
CA GLY A 34 12.24 11.23 -5.81
C GLY A 34 10.93 10.67 -5.24
N LEU A 35 9.94 10.33 -6.06
CA LEU A 35 8.99 9.26 -5.68
C LEU A 35 9.52 7.93 -6.22
N ASN A 36 9.66 6.93 -5.34
CA ASN A 36 10.03 5.58 -5.74
C ASN A 36 9.14 4.56 -5.00
N CYS A 37 8.76 3.50 -5.72
CA CYS A 37 7.80 2.55 -5.18
C CYS A 37 8.44 1.68 -4.09
N HIS A 38 9.75 1.41 -4.22
CA HIS A 38 10.52 0.62 -3.29
C HIS A 38 10.73 1.33 -1.94
N GLY A 39 10.99 2.65 -1.94
CA GLY A 39 11.07 3.43 -0.71
C GLY A 39 9.72 3.56 -0.02
N ILE A 40 8.64 3.82 -0.76
CA ILE A 40 7.28 3.81 -0.20
C ILE A 40 6.96 2.47 0.47
N TYR A 41 7.36 1.36 -0.15
CA TYR A 41 7.19 0.03 0.42
C TYR A 41 8.06 -0.17 1.66
N ASN A 42 9.32 0.22 1.64
CA ASN A 42 10.24 0.07 2.78
C ASN A 42 9.82 0.92 3.98
N ASP A 43 9.33 2.13 3.73
CA ASP A 43 8.82 3.06 4.75
C ASP A 43 7.47 2.63 5.31
N ALA A 44 6.76 1.69 4.69
CA ALA A 44 5.56 1.09 5.26
C ALA A 44 5.92 0.26 6.51
N ALA A 45 5.05 0.29 7.52
CA ALA A 45 5.24 -0.48 8.75
C ALA A 45 5.44 -2.00 8.47
N PRO A 46 6.05 -2.76 9.41
CA PRO A 46 6.46 -4.15 9.17
C PRO A 46 5.34 -5.09 8.70
N SER A 47 4.10 -4.83 9.12
CA SER A 47 2.95 -5.40 8.41
C SER A 47 2.78 -4.63 7.10
N LYS A 48 3.27 -5.18 5.98
CA LYS A 48 3.10 -4.62 4.63
C LYS A 48 1.66 -4.80 4.15
N SER A 49 0.70 -4.27 4.91
CA SER A 49 -0.73 -4.29 4.63
C SER A 49 -1.11 -3.15 3.68
N THR A 50 -2.28 -3.25 3.05
CA THR A 50 -2.83 -2.17 2.22
C THR A 50 -2.83 -0.83 2.95
N THR A 51 -3.30 -0.82 4.20
CA THR A 51 -3.40 0.40 5.02
C THR A 51 -2.03 1.04 5.23
N ASN A 52 -1.00 0.25 5.54
CA ASN A 52 0.34 0.76 5.81
C ASN A 52 1.03 1.24 4.54
N ILE A 53 0.87 0.50 3.43
CA ILE A 53 1.39 0.88 2.12
C ILE A 53 0.73 2.19 1.63
N VAL A 54 -0.60 2.32 1.76
CA VAL A 54 -1.34 3.54 1.42
C VAL A 54 -0.91 4.71 2.32
N ALA A 55 -0.70 4.49 3.61
CA ALA A 55 -0.26 5.52 4.54
C ALA A 55 1.12 6.07 4.18
N SER A 56 2.10 5.20 3.91
CA SER A 56 3.44 5.63 3.49
C SER A 56 3.42 6.31 2.12
N ALA A 57 2.58 5.84 1.19
CA ALA A 57 2.39 6.54 -0.08
C ALA A 57 1.80 7.94 0.12
N LYS A 58 0.80 8.11 1.00
CA LYS A 58 0.21 9.43 1.31
C LYS A 58 1.25 10.39 1.85
N PHE A 59 2.09 9.93 2.78
CA PHE A 59 3.18 10.71 3.32
C PHE A 59 4.19 11.10 2.22
N ALA A 60 4.62 10.15 1.40
CA ALA A 60 5.57 10.40 0.32
C ALA A 60 5.03 11.39 -0.73
N CYS A 61 3.79 11.21 -1.20
CA CYS A 61 3.16 12.12 -2.17
C CYS A 61 2.98 13.53 -1.58
N ALA A 62 2.50 13.65 -0.33
CA ALA A 62 2.31 14.94 0.33
C ALA A 62 3.62 15.73 0.48
N ASN A 63 4.71 15.06 0.85
CA ASN A 63 6.05 15.67 0.95
C ASN A 63 6.63 16.09 -0.41
N LYS A 64 6.05 15.62 -1.52
CA LYS A 64 6.49 15.91 -2.89
C LYS A 64 5.62 16.98 -3.55
N GLY A 65 5.36 18.06 -2.80
CA GLY A 65 4.65 19.23 -3.31
C GLY A 65 3.13 19.18 -3.13
N GLY A 66 2.65 18.50 -2.09
CA GLY A 66 1.22 18.46 -1.76
C GLY A 66 0.38 17.52 -2.64
N LEU A 67 1.02 16.54 -3.27
CA LEU A 67 0.33 15.58 -4.16
C LEU A 67 -0.63 14.69 -3.38
N ARG A 68 -1.69 14.25 -4.06
CA ARG A 68 -2.73 13.40 -3.46
C ARG A 68 -2.54 11.95 -3.89
N VAL A 69 -2.84 11.00 -3.00
CA VAL A 69 -2.89 9.58 -3.35
C VAL A 69 -4.29 9.20 -3.82
N ILE A 70 -4.36 8.57 -4.98
CA ILE A 70 -5.48 7.72 -5.40
C ILE A 70 -5.02 6.26 -5.25
N HIS A 71 -5.88 5.40 -4.73
CA HIS A 71 -5.59 3.97 -4.61
C HIS A 71 -6.75 3.12 -5.10
N GLY A 72 -6.43 1.94 -5.62
CA GLY A 72 -7.37 0.90 -6.00
C GLY A 72 -6.92 -0.45 -5.46
N ILE A 73 -7.86 -1.27 -5.02
CA ILE A 73 -7.61 -2.66 -4.67
C ILE A 73 -7.89 -3.51 -5.92
N TYR A 74 -6.94 -4.37 -6.28
CA TYR A 74 -7.12 -5.33 -7.37
C TYR A 74 -7.50 -6.68 -6.78
N GLY A 75 -8.56 -7.31 -7.30
CA GLY A 75 -9.11 -8.57 -6.78
C GLY A 75 -10.37 -8.39 -5.94
N ASP A 76 -10.67 -9.37 -5.09
CA ASP A 76 -11.82 -9.35 -4.17
C ASP A 76 -11.48 -8.51 -2.92
N ASP A 77 -12.40 -7.66 -2.45
CA ASP A 77 -12.15 -6.77 -1.31
C ASP A 77 -11.85 -7.52 0.00
N LYS A 78 -12.34 -8.76 0.14
CA LYS A 78 -12.05 -9.64 1.28
C LYS A 78 -10.76 -10.44 1.08
N GLN A 79 -10.32 -10.60 -0.17
CA GLN A 79 -9.09 -11.29 -0.57
C GLN A 79 -8.34 -10.50 -1.65
N PRO A 80 -7.76 -9.34 -1.28
CA PRO A 80 -7.11 -8.46 -2.24
C PRO A 80 -5.93 -9.18 -2.88
N GLN A 81 -5.83 -9.13 -4.20
CA GLN A 81 -4.73 -9.73 -4.98
C GLN A 81 -3.60 -8.71 -5.25
N GLY A 82 -3.88 -7.43 -5.07
CA GLY A 82 -2.88 -6.38 -5.13
C GLY A 82 -3.45 -5.01 -4.80
N VAL A 83 -2.55 -4.02 -4.66
CA VAL A 83 -2.90 -2.63 -4.40
C VAL A 83 -2.22 -1.75 -5.45
N LEU A 84 -3.01 -0.93 -6.12
CA LEU A 84 -2.55 0.09 -7.05
C LEU A 84 -2.57 1.45 -6.35
N LEU A 85 -1.47 2.19 -6.45
CA LEU A 85 -1.33 3.54 -5.89
C LEU A 85 -0.93 4.49 -6.99
N SER A 86 -1.43 5.72 -6.94
CA SER A 86 -0.99 6.82 -7.80
C SER A 86 -0.91 8.12 -7.02
N CYS A 87 0.23 8.82 -7.10
CA CYS A 87 0.31 10.23 -6.71
C CYS A 87 -0.19 11.06 -7.90
N VAL A 88 -1.19 11.91 -7.65
CA VAL A 88 -1.75 12.83 -8.64
C VAL A 88 -1.54 14.28 -8.19
N GLY A 89 -1.44 15.19 -9.15
CA GLY A 89 -1.36 16.63 -8.92
C GLY A 89 -2.72 17.26 -8.61
N ASP A 90 -2.89 18.50 -9.05
CA ASP A 90 -4.11 19.30 -8.82
C ASP A 90 -5.38 18.64 -9.40
N THR A 91 -5.22 17.81 -10.44
CA THR A 91 -6.29 17.01 -11.03
C THR A 91 -5.95 15.51 -10.96
N SER A 92 -6.99 14.68 -10.83
CA SER A 92 -6.86 13.21 -10.82
C SER A 92 -6.37 12.60 -12.13
N GLU A 93 -6.42 13.37 -13.22
CA GLU A 93 -5.96 12.96 -14.55
C GLU A 93 -4.44 13.09 -14.73
N ARG A 94 -3.80 13.93 -13.90
CA ARG A 94 -2.34 14.11 -13.93
C ARG A 94 -1.66 13.13 -12.98
N VAL A 95 -1.57 11.87 -13.42
CA VAL A 95 -0.77 10.83 -12.75
C VAL A 95 0.70 11.15 -12.91
N LEU A 96 1.37 11.47 -11.80
CA LEU A 96 2.79 11.78 -11.79
C LEU A 96 3.61 10.53 -11.49
N PHE A 97 3.06 9.62 -10.69
CA PHE A 97 3.76 8.46 -10.21
C PHE A 97 2.76 7.38 -9.83
N ALA A 98 3.03 6.12 -10.20
CA ALA A 98 2.12 5.00 -9.94
C ALA A 98 2.86 3.69 -9.66
N CYS A 99 2.37 2.96 -8.66
CA CYS A 99 2.92 1.67 -8.22
C CYS A 99 1.82 0.63 -8.12
N TYR A 100 2.17 -0.62 -8.41
CA TYR A 100 1.35 -1.78 -8.07
C TYR A 100 2.13 -2.73 -7.16
N PHE A 101 1.49 -3.10 -6.05
CA PHE A 101 1.99 -4.02 -5.04
C PHE A 101 1.12 -5.28 -5.04
N PRO A 102 1.54 -6.39 -5.68
CA PRO A 102 0.78 -7.63 -5.67
C PRO A 102 0.80 -8.26 -4.28
N LYS A 103 -0.20 -9.07 -3.95
CA LYS A 103 -0.20 -9.89 -2.74
C LYS A 103 0.86 -10.98 -2.84
N ASN A 104 1.53 -11.29 -1.72
CA ASN A 104 2.41 -12.46 -1.59
C ASN A 104 1.62 -13.77 -1.59
#